data_AF-A0A7X5WQJ9-F1
#
_entry.id   AF-A0A7X5WQJ9-F1
#
_cell.length_a   1.000
_cell.length_b   1.000
_cell.length_c   1.000
_cell.angle_alpha   90.00
_cell.angle_beta   90.00
_cell.angle_gamma   90.00
#
_symmetry.space_group_name_H-M   'P 1'
#
loop_
_entity.id
_entity.type
_entity.pdbx_description
1 polymer ?
#
loop_
_entity_poly.entity_id
_entity_poly.type
_entity_poly.pdbx_seq_one_letter_code
_entity_poly.pdbx_strand_id
1 'polypeptide(L)'
;MSPEFGIGVVGEQQIAGRRRAHRTARRRLGAADPGYKDLEPGDYVVHHHHGIGRFEGLVHRDIAGVERDYLLVAYHGEDRLYVPT
;
A
#
# COMPACT_ATOMS: atom_id res chain seq x y z
N MET A 1 18.29 -41.46 -9.21
CA MET A 1 19.66 -41.70 -9.71
C MET A 1 19.72 -43.15 -10.14
N SER A 2 20.08 -43.40 -11.39
CA SER A 2 20.31 -44.76 -11.91
C SER A 2 21.77 -45.12 -11.63
N PRO A 3 22.07 -46.00 -10.65
CA PRO A 3 23.43 -46.23 -10.17
C PRO A 3 24.32 -46.99 -11.18
N GLU A 4 23.71 -47.57 -12.21
CA GLU A 4 24.41 -48.42 -13.18
C GLU A 4 25.25 -47.65 -14.22
N PHE A 5 25.02 -46.34 -14.39
CA PHE A 5 25.72 -45.52 -15.40
C PHE A 5 26.68 -44.47 -14.83
N GLY A 6 26.86 -44.40 -13.51
CA GLY A 6 27.81 -43.48 -12.86
C GLY A 6 27.50 -41.98 -13.04
N ILE A 7 26.32 -41.61 -13.56
CA ILE A 7 25.95 -40.22 -13.81
C ILE A 7 24.82 -39.79 -12.87
N GLY A 8 25.04 -38.65 -12.23
CA GLY A 8 24.04 -37.94 -11.43
C GLY A 8 23.51 -36.71 -12.17
N VAL A 9 22.18 -36.54 -12.21
CA VAL A 9 21.56 -35.29 -12.64
C VAL A 9 21.22 -34.47 -11.40
N VAL A 10 21.68 -33.22 -11.39
CA VAL A 10 21.40 -32.26 -10.32
C VAL A 10 20.73 -31.03 -10.94
N GLY A 11 19.48 -30.80 -10.56
CA GLY A 11 18.72 -29.61 -10.95
C GLY A 11 18.91 -28.46 -9.97
N GLU A 12 18.52 -27.25 -10.39
CA GLU A 12 18.68 -26.01 -9.62
C GLU A 12 18.20 -26.11 -8.17
N GLN A 13 17.04 -26.73 -7.92
CA GLN A 13 16.45 -26.85 -6.59
C GLN A 13 17.29 -27.68 -5.61
N GLN A 14 18.14 -28.58 -6.11
CA GLN A 14 19.05 -29.40 -5.31
C GLN A 14 20.32 -28.63 -4.93
N ILE A 15 20.65 -27.55 -5.66
CA ILE A 15 21.81 -26.69 -5.40
C ILE A 15 21.39 -25.47 -4.59
N ALA A 16 20.32 -24.79 -5.01
CA ALA A 16 19.85 -23.55 -4.41
C ALA A 16 19.06 -23.76 -3.11
N GLY A 17 18.63 -25.00 -2.84
CA GLY A 17 17.78 -25.34 -1.70
C GLY A 17 16.41 -24.66 -1.74
N ARG A 18 15.53 -24.99 -0.77
CA ARG A 18 14.25 -24.27 -0.63
C ARG A 18 14.54 -22.85 -0.14
N ARG A 19 14.22 -21.84 -0.97
CA ARG A 19 14.17 -20.44 -0.56
C ARG A 19 13.21 -20.33 0.63
N ARG A 20 13.74 -20.11 1.84
CA ARG A 20 12.90 -19.65 2.95
C ARG A 20 12.42 -18.26 2.57
N ALA A 21 11.11 -18.08 2.43
CA ALA A 21 10.55 -16.76 2.28
C ALA A 21 10.88 -15.99 3.57
N HIS A 22 11.91 -15.13 3.53
CA HIS A 22 12.14 -14.16 4.59
C HIS A 22 11.08 -13.06 4.43
N ARG A 23 9.84 -13.41 4.76
CA ARG A 23 8.78 -12.42 4.86
C ARG A 23 8.84 -11.90 6.28
N THR A 24 9.64 -10.87 6.51
CA THR A 24 9.49 -10.03 7.69
C THR A 24 8.04 -9.54 7.65
N ALA A 25 7.20 -10.03 8.55
CA ALA A 25 5.88 -9.44 8.72
C ALA A 25 6.11 -7.96 9.00
N ARG A 26 5.72 -7.08 8.06
CA ARG A 26 5.71 -5.65 8.31
C ARG A 26 4.91 -5.48 9.59
N ARG A 27 5.58 -5.06 10.66
CA ARG A 27 4.94 -4.67 11.91
C ARG A 27 3.85 -3.69 11.50
N ARG A 28 2.57 -4.07 11.70
CA ARG A 28 1.48 -3.10 11.63
C ARG A 28 1.84 -2.09 12.71
N LEU A 29 2.40 -0.95 12.29
CA LEU A 29 2.57 0.19 13.17
C LEU A 29 1.17 0.42 13.73
N GLY A 30 1.02 0.18 15.04
CA GLY A 30 -0.26 0.28 15.73
C GLY A 30 -0.90 1.62 15.40
N ALA A 31 -2.23 1.63 15.29
CA ALA A 31 -3.09 2.76 14.91
C ALA A 31 -2.32 4.08 14.98
N ALA A 32 -1.62 4.40 13.89
CA ALA A 32 -0.87 5.63 13.81
C ALA A 32 -1.90 6.75 13.99
N ASP A 33 -1.51 7.81 14.70
CA ASP A 33 -2.30 9.04 14.63
C ASP A 33 -2.60 9.30 13.14
N PRO A 34 -3.85 9.60 12.76
CA PRO A 34 -4.27 9.59 11.37
C PRO A 34 -3.42 10.45 10.43
N GLY A 35 -2.54 11.30 10.96
CA GLY A 35 -1.56 12.08 10.23
C GLY A 35 -2.16 13.25 9.48
N TYR A 36 -3.48 13.25 9.31
CA TYR A 36 -4.23 14.31 8.64
C TYR A 36 -4.61 15.48 9.56
N LYS A 37 -4.48 15.33 10.88
CA LYS A 37 -4.90 16.36 11.85
C LYS A 37 -4.09 17.64 11.74
N ASP A 38 -2.84 17.52 11.32
CA ASP A 38 -1.91 18.64 11.17
C ASP A 38 -1.85 19.15 9.72
N LEU A 39 -2.69 18.63 8.81
CA LEU A 39 -2.72 19.08 7.42
C LEU A 39 -3.50 20.38 7.28
N GLU A 40 -2.91 21.33 6.57
CA GLU A 40 -3.55 22.56 6.14
C GLU A 40 -3.95 22.47 4.67
N PRO A 41 -5.08 23.09 4.25
CA PRO A 41 -5.45 23.16 2.85
C PRO A 41 -4.30 23.73 2.00
N GLY A 42 -3.90 22.96 0.98
CA GLY A 42 -2.76 23.27 0.14
C GLY A 42 -1.56 22.35 0.35
N ASP A 43 -1.52 21.58 1.44
CA ASP A 43 -0.46 20.61 1.71
C ASP A 43 -0.45 19.45 0.72
N TYR A 44 0.75 18.91 0.46
CA TYR A 44 0.92 17.75 -0.40
C TYR A 44 0.70 16.45 0.38
N VAL A 45 -0.08 15.54 -0.20
CA VAL A 45 -0.40 14.23 0.36
C VAL A 45 -0.02 13.15 -0.63
N VAL A 46 0.53 12.03 -0.14
CA VAL A 46 0.85 10.86 -0.96
C VAL A 46 -0.18 9.78 -0.72
N HIS A 47 -1.00 9.48 -1.72
CA HIS A 47 -1.88 8.33 -1.73
C HIS A 47 -1.20 7.13 -2.39
N HIS A 48 -1.23 5.98 -1.71
CA HIS A 48 -0.55 4.76 -2.17
C HIS A 48 -0.92 4.28 -3.59
N HIS A 49 -2.15 4.51 -4.03
CA HIS A 49 -2.61 4.14 -5.38
C HIS A 49 -2.58 5.30 -6.40
N HIS A 50 -2.69 6.55 -5.95
CA HIS A 50 -2.92 7.69 -6.85
C HIS A 50 -1.71 8.64 -6.94
N GLY A 51 -0.69 8.45 -6.10
CA GLY A 51 0.49 9.29 -6.09
C GLY A 51 0.30 10.58 -5.28
N ILE A 52 0.94 11.66 -5.72
CA ILE A 52 0.96 12.94 -5.02
C ILE A 52 -0.27 13.76 -5.41
N GLY A 53 -1.03 14.21 -4.42
CA GLY A 53 -2.15 15.14 -4.56
C GLY A 53 -2.04 16.30 -3.58
N ARG A 54 -2.98 17.24 -3.65
CA ARG A 54 -3.06 18.42 -2.79
C ARG A 54 -4.29 18.33 -1.90
N PHE A 55 -4.12 18.47 -0.60
CA PHE A 55 -5.22 18.47 0.36
C PHE A 55 -6.06 19.75 0.20
N GLU A 56 -7.37 19.62 0.08
CA GLU A 56 -8.30 20.75 -0.02
C GLU A 56 -9.09 20.99 1.27
N GLY A 57 -9.14 20.01 2.18
CA GLY A 57 -9.86 20.12 3.45
C GLY A 57 -10.65 18.87 3.82
N LEU A 58 -11.32 18.93 4.97
CA LEU A 58 -12.32 17.95 5.38
C LEU A 58 -13.70 18.32 4.83
N VAL A 59 -14.43 17.32 4.34
CA VAL A 59 -15.78 17.48 3.80
C VAL A 59 -16.71 16.43 4.39
N HIS A 60 -17.82 16.90 4.97
CA HIS A 60 -18.91 16.04 5.44
C HIS A 60 -19.82 15.68 4.26
N ARG A 61 -20.03 14.39 4.00
CA ARG A 61 -20.85 13.91 2.88
C ARG A 61 -21.62 12.64 3.24
N ASP A 62 -22.86 12.56 2.77
CA ASP A 62 -23.57 11.30 2.58
C ASP A 62 -23.09 10.65 1.28
N ILE A 63 -22.48 9.46 1.40
CA ILE A 63 -22.11 8.64 0.24
C ILE A 63 -22.67 7.24 0.48
N ALA A 64 -23.50 6.78 -0.45
CA ALA A 64 -24.18 5.49 -0.37
C ALA A 64 -25.04 5.32 0.92
N GLY A 65 -25.67 6.40 1.40
CA GLY A 65 -26.54 6.39 2.58
C GLY A 65 -25.78 6.33 3.90
N VAL A 66 -24.48 6.66 3.90
CA VAL A 66 -23.66 6.76 5.10
C VAL A 66 -23.04 8.15 5.15
N GLU A 67 -23.41 8.91 6.17
CA GLU A 67 -22.78 10.20 6.48
C GLU A 67 -21.42 9.99 7.15
N ARG A 68 -20.38 10.53 6.52
CA ARG A 68 -18.99 10.45 6.98
C ARG A 68 -18.21 11.70 6.61
N ASP A 69 -17.13 11.93 7.35
CA ASP A 69 -16.11 12.90 6.97
C ASP A 69 -15.08 12.26 6.04
N TYR A 70 -14.65 13.04 5.06
CA TYR A 70 -13.64 12.63 4.08
C TYR A 70 -12.59 13.73 3.92
N LEU A 71 -11.34 13.31 3.72
CA LEU A 71 -10.28 14.20 3.22
C LEU A 71 -10.47 14.38 1.72
N LEU A 72 -10.63 15.62 1.29
CA LEU A 72 -10.68 15.97 -0.13
C LEU A 72 -9.26 16.20 -0.64
N VAL A 73 -8.86 15.43 -1.65
CA VAL A 73 -7.54 15.54 -2.28
C VAL A 73 -7.69 15.78 -3.77
N ALA A 74 -7.14 16.88 -4.26
CA ALA A 74 -7.09 17.23 -5.68
C ALA A 74 -5.82 16.66 -6.34
N TYR A 75 -5.98 16.18 -7.57
CA TYR A 75 -4.88 15.73 -8.43
C TYR A 75 -4.79 16.64 -9.67
N HIS A 76 -3.99 16.24 -10.66
CA HIS A 76 -3.81 17.01 -11.88
C HIS A 76 -5.14 17.22 -12.64
N GLY A 77 -5.37 18.44 -13.11
CA GLY A 77 -6.63 18.79 -13.79
C GLY A 77 -7.75 19.05 -12.79
N GLU A 78 -8.90 18.39 -12.98
CA GLU A 78 -10.09 18.52 -12.13
C GLU A 78 -10.39 17.25 -11.33
N ASP A 79 -9.45 16.30 -11.28
CA ASP A 79 -9.60 15.02 -10.59
C ASP A 79 -9.56 15.21 -9.06
N ARG A 80 -10.55 14.62 -8.36
CA ARG A 80 -10.67 14.68 -6.90
C ARG A 80 -10.92 13.31 -6.30
N LEU A 81 -10.31 13.07 -5.14
CA LEU A 81 -10.46 11.85 -4.36
C LEU A 81 -10.98 12.18 -2.96
N TYR A 82 -11.98 11.42 -2.50
CA TYR A 82 -12.52 11.47 -1.14
C TYR A 82 -11.92 10.30 -0.35
N VAL A 83 -10.99 10.59 0.55
CA VAL A 83 -10.35 9.56 1.40
C VAL A 83 -11.10 9.50 2.73
N PRO A 84 -11.66 8.34 3.12
CA PRO A 84 -12.33 8.21 4.42
C PRO A 84 -11.35 8.45 5.57
N THR A 85 -11.74 9.29 6.53
CA THR A 85 -11.01 9.46 7.81
C THR A 85 -11.35 8.38 8.82
#